data_AF-A0A260A4B6-F1
#
_entry.id   AF-A0A260A4B6-F1
#
_cell.length_a   1.000
_cell.length_b   1.000
_cell.length_c   1.000
_cell.angle_alpha   90.00
_cell.angle_beta   90.00
_cell.angle_gamma   90.00
#
_symmetry.space_group_name_H-M   'P 1'
#
loop_
_entity.id
_entity.type
_entity.pdbx_description
1 polymer ?
#
loop_
_entity_poly.entity_id
_entity_poly.type
_entity_poly.pdbx_seq_one_letter_code
_entity_poly.pdbx_strand_id
1 'polypeptide(L)'
;MTTSVLTATTFIQHSLGLLPIGTSKLPAHPLERLGDDLVEVFAEMTNTTITPLTSMFIDEPAWRAFFSDALDDDGRRFWVVVAPTRFSIADVQARLLLEVRVARFRIEELDR
;
A
#
# COMPACT_ATOMS: atom_id res chain seq x y z
N MET A 1 17.99 -18.62 9.09
CA MET A 1 17.49 -17.25 8.77
C MET A 1 16.23 -17.42 7.96
N THR A 2 15.08 -17.02 8.48
CA THR A 2 13.81 -16.99 7.73
C THR A 2 13.87 -15.83 6.76
N THR A 3 14.03 -16.12 5.46
CA THR A 3 14.03 -15.09 4.42
C THR A 3 12.62 -14.57 4.27
N SER A 4 12.40 -13.29 4.61
CA SER A 4 11.17 -12.60 4.26
C SER A 4 10.94 -12.67 2.75
N VAL A 5 9.72 -13.05 2.34
CA VAL A 5 9.31 -13.09 0.92
C VAL A 5 8.43 -11.90 0.53
N LEU A 6 8.08 -11.04 1.48
CA LEU A 6 7.24 -9.87 1.30
C LEU A 6 7.90 -8.60 1.86
N THR A 7 7.71 -7.51 1.14
CA THR A 7 8.15 -6.17 1.54
C THR A 7 6.94 -5.24 1.57
N ALA A 8 6.78 -4.51 2.66
CA ALA A 8 5.90 -3.34 2.71
C ALA A 8 6.66 -2.12 2.19
N THR A 9 6.11 -1.44 1.18
CA THR A 9 6.63 -0.20 0.62
C THR A 9 5.67 0.92 0.97
N THR A 10 6.17 1.97 1.62
CA THR A 10 5.36 3.12 2.02
C THR A 10 5.62 4.29 1.10
N PHE A 11 4.54 4.90 0.61
CA PHE A 11 4.54 6.13 -0.17
C PHE A 11 3.73 7.21 0.54
N ILE A 12 4.09 8.47 0.34
CA ILE A 12 3.21 9.60 0.61
C ILE A 12 2.56 10.06 -0.70
N GLN A 13 1.23 10.11 -0.71
CA GLN A 13 0.46 10.79 -1.72
C GLN A 13 0.51 12.29 -1.45
N HIS A 14 0.97 13.01 -2.46
CA HIS A 14 1.06 14.47 -2.50
C HIS A 14 0.37 14.96 -3.78
N SER A 15 0.09 16.26 -3.87
CA SER A 15 -0.53 16.89 -5.04
C SER A 15 0.23 16.65 -6.36
N LEU A 16 1.54 16.40 -6.25
CA LEU A 16 2.45 16.14 -7.38
C LEU A 16 2.61 14.64 -7.70
N GLY A 17 2.04 13.73 -6.90
CA GLY A 17 2.11 12.29 -7.13
C GLY A 17 2.43 11.48 -5.88
N LEU A 18 2.94 10.26 -6.09
CA LEU A 18 3.37 9.35 -5.02
C LEU A 18 4.88 9.47 -4.81
N LEU A 19 5.32 9.73 -3.58
CA LEU A 19 6.74 9.79 -3.23
C LEU A 19 7.09 8.63 -2.30
N PRO A 20 8.15 7.85 -2.58
CA PRO A 20 8.55 6.75 -1.71
C PRO A 20 9.14 7.29 -0.40
N ILE A 21 8.74 6.71 0.72
CA ILE A 21 9.25 7.04 2.06
C ILE A 21 10.23 5.97 2.53
N GLY A 22 9.91 4.70 2.26
CA GLY A 22 10.74 3.61 2.73
C GLY A 22 10.16 2.23 2.44
N THR A 23 10.93 1.21 2.84
CA THR A 23 10.53 -0.19 2.75
C THR A 23 10.84 -0.92 4.05
N SER A 24 9.99 -1.87 4.40
CA SER A 24 10.14 -2.73 5.57
C SER A 24 9.94 -4.19 5.15
N LYS A 25 10.90 -5.05 5.51
CA LYS A 25 10.76 -6.50 5.30
C LYS A 25 9.77 -7.06 6.31
N LEU A 26 8.84 -7.87 5.83
CA LEU A 26 7.81 -8.46 6.69
C LEU A 26 8.27 -9.81 7.23
N PRO A 27 7.93 -10.19 8.47
CA PRO A 27 8.29 -11.50 8.98
C PRO A 27 7.64 -12.61 8.14
N ALA A 28 8.29 -13.78 8.04
CA ALA A 28 7.78 -14.94 7.28
C ALA A 28 6.61 -15.67 7.98
N HIS A 29 5.83 -14.96 8.80
CA HIS A 29 4.67 -15.50 9.53
C HIS A 29 3.44 -15.61 8.59
N PRO A 30 2.38 -16.35 9.00
CA PRO A 30 1.20 -16.55 8.16
C PRO A 30 0.60 -15.22 7.71
N LEU A 31 0.36 -15.10 6.40
CA LEU A 31 -0.21 -13.91 5.72
C LEU A 31 -1.49 -13.37 6.37
N GLU A 32 -2.22 -14.24 7.09
CA GLU A 32 -3.51 -13.93 7.70
C GLU A 32 -3.42 -12.91 8.84
N ARG A 33 -2.33 -12.90 9.63
CA ARG A 33 -2.12 -11.91 10.71
C ARG A 33 -1.32 -10.69 10.28
N LEU A 34 -0.73 -10.75 9.08
CA LEU A 34 0.15 -9.70 8.58
C LEU A 34 -0.58 -8.36 8.40
N GLY A 35 -1.88 -8.39 8.08
CA GLY A 35 -2.69 -7.18 7.96
C GLY A 35 -2.83 -6.44 9.29
N ASP A 36 -3.26 -7.15 10.34
CA ASP A 36 -3.49 -6.57 11.67
C ASP A 36 -2.18 -6.07 12.29
N ASP A 37 -1.13 -6.89 12.23
CA ASP A 37 0.20 -6.53 12.75
C ASP A 37 0.78 -5.31 12.00
N LEU A 38 0.54 -5.20 10.67
CA LEU A 38 0.99 -4.04 9.89
C LEU A 38 0.23 -2.77 10.29
N VAL A 39 -1.09 -2.85 10.51
CA VAL A 39 -1.90 -1.70 10.93
C VAL A 39 -1.43 -1.18 12.29
N GLU A 40 -1.21 -2.08 13.25
CA GLU A 40 -0.75 -1.72 14.60
C GLU A 40 0.64 -1.07 14.57
N VAL A 41 1.63 -1.74 13.97
CA VAL A 41 3.00 -1.22 13.88
C VAL A 41 3.06 0.10 13.10
N PHE A 42 2.28 0.22 12.04
CA PHE A 42 2.23 1.47 11.27
C PHE A 42 1.65 2.62 12.09
N ALA A 43 0.57 2.36 12.84
CA ALA A 43 -0.05 3.35 13.72
C ALA A 43 0.89 3.79 14.84
N GLU A 44 1.62 2.86 15.46
CA GLU A 44 2.63 3.18 16.49
C GLU A 44 3.74 4.09 15.94
N MET A 45 4.20 3.84 14.72
CA MET A 45 5.30 4.61 14.12
C MET A 45 4.89 5.97 13.59
N THR A 46 3.68 6.09 13.05
CA THR A 46 3.25 7.27 12.27
C THR A 46 2.13 8.06 12.95
N ASN A 47 1.60 7.57 14.06
CA ASN A 47 0.42 8.10 14.73
C ASN A 47 -0.80 8.22 13.80
N THR A 48 -0.85 7.39 12.75
CA THR A 48 -1.90 7.38 11.73
C THR A 48 -2.32 5.94 11.43
N THR A 49 -3.63 5.70 11.31
CA THR A 49 -4.13 4.37 10.93
C THR A 49 -4.16 4.19 9.42
N ILE A 50 -3.99 2.96 8.96
CA ILE A 50 -4.15 2.57 7.56
C ILE A 50 -5.28 1.55 7.45
N THR A 51 -6.05 1.63 6.37
CA THR A 51 -7.17 0.74 6.09
C THR A 51 -6.86 -0.14 4.87
N PRO A 52 -7.09 -1.46 4.92
CA PRO A 52 -6.88 -2.34 3.77
C PRO A 52 -7.84 -2.02 2.62
N LEU A 53 -7.32 -2.02 1.40
CA LEU A 53 -8.09 -1.87 0.17
C LEU A 53 -8.29 -3.24 -0.49
N THR A 54 -9.36 -3.92 -0.10
CA THR A 54 -9.65 -5.32 -0.49
C THR A 54 -9.92 -5.52 -1.98
N SER A 55 -10.40 -4.48 -2.67
CA SER A 55 -10.68 -4.53 -4.11
C SER A 55 -9.48 -4.16 -4.99
N MET A 56 -8.33 -3.80 -4.40
CA MET A 56 -7.11 -3.48 -5.15
C MET A 56 -6.24 -4.73 -5.28
N PHE A 57 -5.68 -4.95 -6.47
CA PHE A 57 -4.88 -6.14 -6.80
C PHE A 57 -5.62 -7.49 -6.67
N ILE A 58 -6.93 -7.52 -6.98
CA ILE A 58 -7.77 -8.72 -6.80
C ILE A 58 -7.23 -9.97 -7.51
N ASP A 59 -6.54 -9.78 -8.65
CA ASP A 59 -5.95 -10.85 -9.44
C ASP A 59 -4.55 -11.28 -8.96
N GLU A 60 -4.01 -10.65 -7.92
CA GLU A 60 -2.66 -10.87 -7.40
C GLU A 60 -2.64 -11.10 -5.88
N PRO A 61 -2.84 -12.34 -5.41
CA PRO A 61 -3.00 -12.65 -3.98
C PRO A 61 -1.83 -12.25 -3.07
N ALA A 62 -0.64 -12.10 -3.63
CA ALA A 62 0.57 -11.71 -2.89
C ALA A 62 0.68 -10.19 -2.68
N TRP A 63 -0.16 -9.40 -3.35
CA TRP A 63 -0.19 -7.96 -3.22
C TRP A 63 -1.32 -7.53 -2.31
N ARG A 64 -1.06 -6.54 -1.46
CA ARG A 64 -2.09 -5.84 -0.70
C ARG A 64 -1.79 -4.35 -0.66
N ALA A 65 -2.83 -3.54 -0.75
CA ALA A 65 -2.73 -2.10 -0.54
C ALA A 65 -3.47 -1.71 0.73
N PHE A 66 -2.92 -0.71 1.40
CA PHE A 66 -3.53 -0.04 2.53
C PHE A 66 -3.41 1.47 2.32
N PHE A 67 -4.39 2.21 2.83
CA PHE A 67 -4.46 3.65 2.65
C PHE A 67 -4.81 4.34 3.96
N SER A 68 -4.15 5.45 4.26
CA SER A 68 -4.37 6.17 5.51
C SER A 68 -5.46 7.24 5.43
N ASP A 69 -5.87 7.70 6.61
CA ASP A 69 -6.50 8.99 6.78
C ASP A 69 -5.57 10.14 6.34
N ALA A 70 -6.15 11.34 6.18
CA ALA A 70 -5.38 12.54 5.86
C ALA A 70 -4.38 12.85 6.99
N LEU A 71 -3.14 13.13 6.62
CA LEU A 71 -2.03 13.45 7.51
C LEU A 71 -2.02 14.92 7.91
N ASP A 72 -2.54 15.78 7.04
CA ASP A 72 -2.52 17.23 7.16
C ASP A 72 -3.66 17.86 6.35
N ASP A 73 -3.80 19.18 6.51
CA ASP A 73 -4.81 20.00 5.83
C ASP A 73 -4.61 20.05 4.30
N ASP A 74 -3.42 19.70 3.81
CA ASP A 74 -3.14 19.56 2.36
C ASP A 74 -3.69 18.23 1.80
N GLY A 75 -4.26 17.38 2.65
CA GLY A 75 -4.84 16.10 2.27
C GLY A 75 -3.80 15.05 1.91
N ARG A 76 -2.53 15.19 2.36
CA ARG A 76 -1.51 14.15 2.15
C ARG A 76 -1.93 12.88 2.85
N ARG A 77 -1.62 11.73 2.25
CA ARG A 77 -2.01 10.40 2.76
C ARG A 77 -0.91 9.38 2.53
N PHE A 78 -0.79 8.40 3.40
CA PHE A 78 0.09 7.27 3.18
C PHE A 78 -0.59 6.19 2.34
N TRP A 79 0.19 5.65 1.41
CA TRP A 79 -0.05 4.35 0.78
C TRP A 79 0.96 3.36 1.33
N VAL A 80 0.48 2.22 1.79
CA VAL A 80 1.35 1.09 2.14
C VAL A 80 1.01 -0.06 1.22
N VAL A 81 1.99 -0.52 0.45
CA VAL A 81 1.83 -1.63 -0.49
C VAL A 81 2.70 -2.78 -0.06
N VAL A 82 2.08 -3.91 0.26
CA VAL A 82 2.76 -5.17 0.48
C VAL A 82 2.88 -5.89 -0.85
N ALA A 83 4.09 -6.30 -1.22
CA ALA A 83 4.36 -7.03 -2.45
C ALA A 83 5.53 -8.01 -2.25
N PRO A 84 5.70 -9.01 -3.14
CA PRO A 84 6.88 -9.87 -3.12
C PRO A 84 8.19 -9.09 -3.14
N THR A 85 9.15 -9.48 -2.29
CA THR A 85 10.44 -8.77 -2.11
C THR A 85 11.28 -8.66 -3.38
N ARG A 86 10.98 -9.45 -4.42
CA ARG A 86 11.63 -9.35 -5.75
C ARG A 86 11.30 -8.06 -6.49
N PHE A 87 10.21 -7.37 -6.15
CA PHE A 87 9.81 -6.14 -6.81
C PHE A 87 10.53 -4.94 -6.20
N SER A 88 11.04 -4.06 -7.05
CA SER A 88 11.65 -2.81 -6.63
C SER A 88 10.58 -1.80 -6.20
N ILE A 89 10.98 -0.74 -5.50
CA ILE A 89 10.09 0.38 -5.15
C ILE A 89 9.43 0.97 -6.41
N ALA A 90 10.18 1.09 -7.51
CA ALA A 90 9.67 1.61 -8.78
C ALA A 90 8.62 0.67 -9.40
N ASP A 91 8.81 -0.64 -9.34
CA ASP A 91 7.83 -1.62 -9.82
C ASP A 91 6.53 -1.53 -9.01
N VAL A 92 6.65 -1.46 -7.68
CA VAL A 92 5.51 -1.33 -6.76
C VAL A 92 4.75 -0.01 -7.02
N GLN A 93 5.47 1.09 -7.19
CA GLN A 93 4.89 2.40 -7.48
C GLN A 93 4.15 2.42 -8.82
N ALA A 94 4.77 1.90 -9.88
CA ALA A 94 4.16 1.82 -11.20
C ALA A 94 2.89 0.98 -11.19
N ARG A 95 2.93 -0.16 -10.47
CA ARG A 95 1.78 -1.05 -10.32
C ARG A 95 0.64 -0.39 -9.55
N LEU A 96 0.94 0.29 -8.45
CA LEU A 96 -0.06 1.06 -7.69
C LEU A 96 -0.71 2.16 -8.55
N LEU A 97 0.07 2.93 -9.30
CA LEU A 97 -0.46 3.98 -10.19
C LEU A 97 -1.37 3.43 -11.28
N LEU A 98 -1.06 2.23 -11.81
CA LEU A 98 -1.91 1.55 -12.79
C LEU A 98 -3.27 1.19 -12.19
N GLU A 99 -3.30 0.56 -11.02
CA GLU A 99 -4.56 0.20 -10.35
C GLU A 99 -5.40 1.44 -10.01
N VAL A 100 -4.79 2.52 -9.53
CA VAL A 100 -5.50 3.79 -9.28
C VAL A 100 -6.11 4.34 -10.57
N ARG A 101 -5.39 4.27 -11.69
CA ARG A 101 -5.91 4.70 -13.00
C ARG A 101 -7.09 3.84 -13.45
N VAL A 102 -6.98 2.52 -13.32
CA VAL A 102 -8.05 1.57 -13.68
C VAL A 102 -9.28 1.81 -12.81
N ALA A 103 -9.11 2.00 -11.51
CA ALA A 103 -10.21 2.29 -10.59
C ALA A 103 -10.94 3.59 -10.96
N ARG A 104 -10.18 4.65 -11.30
CA ARG A 104 -10.77 5.91 -11.78
C ARG A 104 -11.57 5.72 -13.06
N PHE A 105 -11.03 5.01 -14.05
CA PHE A 105 -11.72 4.75 -15.31
C PHE A 105 -13.04 3.99 -15.09
N ARG A 106 -13.04 2.98 -14.21
CA ARG A 106 -14.26 2.23 -13.87
C ARG A 106 -15.36 3.11 -13.26
N ILE A 107 -14.99 4.09 -12.43
CA ILE A 107 -15.95 5.04 -11.85
C ILE A 107 -16.51 5.96 -12.96
N GLU A 108 -15.62 6.52 -13.79
CA GLU A 108 -16.01 7.41 -14.89
C GLU A 108 -16.93 6.72 -15.92
N GLU A 109 -16.76 5.42 -16.17
CA GLU A 109 -17.67 4.64 -17.03
C GLU A 109 -19.01 4.32 -16.40
N LEU A 110 -19.09 4.18 -15.07
CA LEU A 110 -20.34 3.90 -14.36
C LEU A 110 -21.24 5.14 -14.23
N ASP A 111 -20.64 6.33 -14.25
CA ASP A 111 -21.35 7.62 -14.17
C ASP A 111 -21.86 8.12 -15.55
N ARG A 112 -21.66 7.35 -16.63
CA ARG A 112 -22.01 7.72 -18.01
C ARG A 112 -23.25 7.01 -18.54
#